data_AF-K1SGM2-F1
#
_entry.id   AF-K1SGM2-F1
#
_cell.length_a   1.000
_cell.length_b   1.000
_cell.length_c   1.000
_cell.angle_alpha   90.00
_cell.angle_beta   90.00
_cell.angle_gamma   90.00
#
_symmetry.space_group_name_H-M   'P 1'
#
loop_
_entity.id
_entity.type
_entity.pdbx_description
1 polymer ?
#
loop_
_entity_poly.entity_id
_entity_poly.type
_entity_poly.pdbx_seq_one_letter_code
_entity_poly.pdbx_strand_id
1 'polypeptide(L)'
;MFENYEQRIDGINKVLKKYDISSLEEAKQICDDAGIDVYNMVKDVQRICFEDACWAYILGASIALKKKDMEARDAAKSIGEGLQAFCIPGSVASDRKVGLGHGNLASMLLSEDTDCFAFLAGHESFAAAEGAIGIANNANKVRKKPLRVILNGLGKDAAKIISRINGFTYVQTKFDYYTGELKIVEEIPYSDGARSKVRCYGADDVREGVAIMHHENVDVSITGNSTNPTRFQHPVAGTYKKERIELNKPYFSVASGGGTGRTLHPDNMAAGPASYGMTDTMGRMHSDAQFAGSSSVPAHVEMMGFIGMGNNPMVGATVSIAVAVSKSLNK
;
A
#
# COMPACT_ATOMS: atom_id res chain seq x y z
N MET A 1 7.63 15.14 -21.47
CA MET A 1 6.48 14.35 -22.00
C MET A 1 6.51 13.00 -21.31
N PHE A 2 5.36 12.45 -20.91
CA PHE A 2 5.23 11.22 -20.12
C PHE A 2 4.24 10.24 -20.76
N GLU A 3 4.13 9.04 -20.20
CA GLU A 3 3.37 7.91 -20.73
C GLU A 3 1.86 8.21 -20.85
N ASN A 4 1.25 7.85 -21.98
CA ASN A 4 -0.17 8.08 -22.28
C ASN A 4 -0.63 9.54 -22.11
N TYR A 5 0.25 10.51 -22.39
CA TYR A 5 0.01 11.95 -22.22
C TYR A 5 -1.36 12.41 -22.73
N GLU A 6 -1.71 12.11 -23.99
CA GLU A 6 -2.97 12.53 -24.62
C GLU A 6 -4.21 12.03 -23.88
N GLN A 7 -4.13 10.85 -23.25
CA GLN A 7 -5.25 10.25 -22.52
C GLN A 7 -5.39 10.81 -21.10
N ARG A 8 -4.31 11.38 -20.53
CA ARG A 8 -4.26 11.85 -19.14
C ARG A 8 -4.41 13.37 -19.01
N ILE A 9 -3.96 14.12 -20.02
CA ILE A 9 -3.76 15.57 -19.91
C ILE A 9 -5.04 16.33 -19.54
N ASP A 10 -6.20 15.91 -20.02
CA ASP A 10 -7.48 16.54 -19.67
C ASP A 10 -7.84 16.37 -18.18
N GLY A 11 -7.54 15.20 -17.61
CA GLY A 11 -7.73 14.94 -16.18
C GLY A 11 -6.79 15.80 -15.33
N ILE A 12 -5.53 15.88 -15.75
CA ILE A 12 -4.49 16.68 -15.09
C ILE A 12 -4.83 18.16 -15.14
N ASN A 13 -5.19 18.71 -16.31
CA ASN A 13 -5.54 20.12 -16.49
C ASN A 13 -6.76 20.53 -15.65
N LYS A 14 -7.74 19.64 -15.49
CA LYS A 14 -8.90 19.90 -14.61
C LYS A 14 -8.48 20.08 -13.15
N VAL A 15 -7.54 19.25 -12.67
CA VAL A 15 -7.05 19.34 -11.28
C VAL A 15 -6.10 20.52 -11.09
N LEU A 16 -5.21 20.78 -12.04
CA LEU A 16 -4.36 21.97 -12.07
C LEU A 16 -5.21 23.25 -11.93
N LYS A 17 -6.25 23.39 -12.77
CA LYS A 17 -7.19 24.52 -12.71
C LYS A 17 -7.95 24.59 -11.39
N LYS A 18 -8.37 23.45 -10.81
CA LYS A 18 -9.05 23.40 -9.51
C LYS A 18 -8.22 24.02 -8.38
N TYR A 19 -6.90 23.93 -8.47
CA TYR A 19 -5.96 24.41 -7.45
C TYR A 19 -5.20 25.68 -7.87
N ASP A 20 -5.66 26.35 -8.92
CA ASP A 20 -5.03 27.55 -9.48
C ASP A 20 -3.53 27.35 -9.76
N ILE A 21 -3.15 26.18 -10.28
CA ILE A 21 -1.79 25.87 -10.75
C ILE A 21 -1.85 25.88 -12.29
N SER A 22 -1.03 26.70 -12.93
CA SER A 22 -1.09 26.94 -14.38
C SER A 22 -0.52 25.80 -15.22
N SER A 23 0.48 25.07 -14.71
CA SER A 23 1.07 23.93 -15.41
C SER A 23 1.76 22.94 -14.47
N LEU A 24 2.20 21.79 -14.99
CA LEU A 24 3.00 20.83 -14.24
C LEU A 24 4.39 21.40 -13.88
N GLU A 25 4.93 22.29 -14.71
CA GLU A 25 6.16 23.01 -14.42
C GLU A 25 5.98 23.99 -13.26
N GLU A 26 4.84 24.69 -13.16
CA GLU A 26 4.52 25.47 -11.95
C GLU A 26 4.36 24.56 -10.73
N ALA A 27 3.68 23.41 -10.87
CA ALA A 27 3.59 22.43 -9.78
C ALA A 27 4.97 22.00 -9.28
N LYS A 28 5.92 21.78 -10.20
CA LYS A 28 7.31 21.49 -9.84
C LYS A 28 7.98 22.66 -9.15
N GLN A 29 7.84 23.87 -9.67
CA GLN A 29 8.41 25.07 -9.06
C GLN A 29 7.92 25.28 -7.63
N ILE A 30 6.62 25.08 -7.37
CA ILE A 30 6.04 25.13 -6.02
C ILE A 30 6.74 24.14 -5.07
N CYS A 31 7.05 22.93 -5.54
CA CYS A 31 7.77 21.94 -4.74
C CYS A 31 9.24 22.31 -4.52
N ASP A 32 9.92 22.79 -5.56
CA ASP A 32 11.31 23.21 -5.53
C ASP A 32 11.51 24.43 -4.59
N ASP A 33 10.61 25.41 -4.64
CA ASP A 33 10.60 26.60 -3.76
C ASP A 33 10.39 26.22 -2.30
N ALA A 34 9.63 25.14 -2.04
CA ALA A 34 9.49 24.54 -0.72
C ALA A 34 10.70 23.67 -0.31
N GLY A 35 11.72 23.54 -1.17
CA GLY A 35 12.92 22.75 -0.94
C GLY A 35 12.68 21.24 -0.95
N ILE A 36 11.67 20.76 -1.71
CA ILE A 36 11.29 19.35 -1.79
C ILE A 36 11.55 18.84 -3.19
N ASP A 37 12.59 18.03 -3.35
CA ASP A 37 12.90 17.36 -4.62
C ASP A 37 12.03 16.10 -4.83
N VAL A 38 10.75 16.33 -5.14
CA VAL A 38 9.76 15.27 -5.29
C VAL A 38 10.16 14.27 -6.38
N TYR A 39 10.76 14.74 -7.47
CA TYR A 39 11.17 13.89 -8.59
C TYR A 39 12.17 12.82 -8.14
N ASN A 40 13.26 13.24 -7.50
CA ASN A 40 14.28 12.29 -7.04
C ASN A 40 13.79 11.44 -5.87
N MET A 41 12.94 11.98 -4.99
CA MET A 41 12.31 11.17 -3.93
C MET A 41 11.49 9.99 -4.50
N VAL A 42 10.77 10.18 -5.62
CA VAL A 42 10.04 9.08 -6.28
C VAL A 42 11.00 8.06 -6.88
N LYS A 43 12.04 8.52 -7.59
CA LYS A 43 13.06 7.65 -8.21
C LYS A 43 13.89 6.88 -7.17
N ASP A 44 14.16 7.45 -6.00
CA ASP A 44 14.87 6.78 -4.92
C ASP A 44 14.05 5.63 -4.32
N VAL A 45 12.72 5.77 -4.28
CA VAL A 45 11.82 4.69 -3.82
C VAL A 45 11.73 3.59 -4.87
N GLN A 46 11.62 3.93 -6.16
CA GLN A 46 11.65 2.94 -7.23
C GLN A 46 12.31 3.50 -8.49
N ARG A 47 13.60 3.16 -8.70
CA ARG A 47 14.40 3.68 -9.82
C ARG A 47 13.82 3.43 -11.20
N ILE A 48 13.07 2.33 -11.34
CA ILE A 48 12.45 1.89 -12.61
C ILE A 48 11.04 2.49 -12.82
N CYS A 49 10.58 3.41 -11.97
CA CYS A 49 9.28 4.06 -12.19
C CYS A 49 9.30 4.93 -13.45
N PHE A 50 8.12 5.08 -14.03
CA PHE A 50 7.89 5.86 -15.24
C PHE A 50 7.90 7.37 -14.93
N GLU A 51 7.92 8.19 -15.99
CA GLU A 51 7.95 9.65 -15.82
C GLU A 51 6.61 10.18 -15.34
N ASP A 52 5.51 9.58 -15.77
CA ASP A 52 4.16 9.95 -15.33
C ASP A 52 3.98 9.86 -13.80
N ALA A 53 4.59 8.87 -13.15
CA ALA A 53 4.60 8.72 -11.70
C ALA A 53 5.25 9.93 -11.02
N CYS A 54 6.40 10.38 -11.52
CA CYS A 54 7.11 11.51 -10.96
C CYS A 54 6.27 12.79 -11.06
N TRP A 55 5.66 13.03 -12.22
CA TRP A 55 4.77 14.18 -12.42
C TRP A 55 3.49 14.11 -11.57
N ALA A 56 2.93 12.92 -11.37
CA ALA A 56 1.75 12.73 -10.53
C ALA A 56 2.03 13.07 -9.06
N TYR A 57 3.18 12.66 -8.54
CA TYR A 57 3.61 13.02 -7.20
C TYR A 57 3.96 14.50 -7.07
N ILE A 58 4.59 15.11 -8.08
CA ILE A 58 4.84 16.57 -8.11
C ILE A 58 3.53 17.34 -8.02
N LEU A 59 2.54 16.97 -8.85
CA LEU A 59 1.22 17.57 -8.80
C LEU A 59 0.60 17.41 -7.40
N GLY A 60 0.60 16.18 -6.87
CA GLY A 60 0.09 15.87 -5.55
C GLY A 60 0.73 16.67 -4.41
N ALA A 61 2.05 16.79 -4.40
CA ALA A 61 2.79 17.55 -3.42
C ALA A 61 2.52 19.06 -3.53
N SER A 62 2.44 19.59 -4.76
CA SER A 62 2.12 21.00 -5.00
C SER A 62 0.71 21.36 -4.51
N ILE A 63 -0.26 20.46 -4.67
CA ILE A 63 -1.62 20.62 -4.14
C ILE A 63 -1.58 20.72 -2.61
N ALA A 64 -0.84 19.82 -1.96
CA ALA A 64 -0.70 19.82 -0.50
C ALA A 64 -0.05 21.11 0.03
N LEU A 65 0.98 21.60 -0.67
CA LEU A 65 1.65 22.87 -0.36
C LEU A 65 0.70 24.07 -0.55
N LYS A 66 -0.05 24.10 -1.65
CA LYS A 66 -1.01 25.18 -1.94
C LYS A 66 -2.14 25.24 -0.91
N LYS A 67 -2.62 24.08 -0.46
CA LYS A 67 -3.61 23.95 0.63
C LYS A 67 -3.04 24.24 2.02
N LYS A 68 -1.71 24.30 2.16
CA LYS A 68 -1.00 24.41 3.44
C LYS A 68 -1.37 23.27 4.39
N ASP A 69 -1.35 22.04 3.88
CA ASP A 69 -1.61 20.83 4.68
C ASP A 69 -0.48 20.59 5.69
N MET A 70 -0.59 21.21 6.87
CA MET A 70 0.44 21.18 7.92
C MET A 70 0.66 19.77 8.48
N GLU A 71 -0.38 18.94 8.52
CA GLU A 71 -0.30 17.56 8.98
C GLU A 71 0.01 16.60 7.83
N ALA A 72 0.99 15.71 8.01
CA ALA A 72 1.40 14.76 6.98
C ALA A 72 0.23 13.88 6.48
N ARG A 73 -0.73 13.53 7.36
CA ARG A 73 -1.90 12.74 6.96
C ARG A 73 -2.81 13.46 5.97
N ASP A 74 -2.87 14.79 6.01
CA ASP A 74 -3.68 15.58 5.07
C ASP A 74 -2.93 15.81 3.77
N ALA A 75 -1.61 16.06 3.86
CA ALA A 75 -0.75 16.09 2.69
C ALA A 75 -0.82 14.78 1.88
N ALA A 76 -0.91 13.61 2.55
CA ALA A 76 -1.10 12.32 1.89
C ALA A 76 -2.41 12.23 1.09
N LYS A 77 -3.52 12.79 1.59
CA LYS A 77 -4.80 12.84 0.86
C LYS A 77 -4.68 13.72 -0.38
N SER A 78 -4.04 14.88 -0.26
CA SER A 78 -3.78 15.80 -1.38
C SER A 78 -2.87 15.18 -2.43
N ILE A 79 -1.85 14.42 -2.01
CA ILE A 79 -1.03 13.62 -2.93
C ILE A 79 -1.91 12.61 -3.69
N GLY A 80 -2.83 11.94 -3.00
CA GLY A 80 -3.82 11.05 -3.62
C GLY A 80 -4.67 11.72 -4.69
N GLU A 81 -5.03 13.00 -4.55
CA GLU A 81 -5.73 13.76 -5.59
C GLU A 81 -4.87 13.96 -6.84
N GLY A 82 -3.58 14.29 -6.66
CA GLY A 82 -2.63 14.39 -7.77
C GLY A 82 -2.45 13.05 -8.49
N LEU A 83 -2.30 11.96 -7.74
CA LEU A 83 -2.26 10.60 -8.31
C LEU A 83 -3.53 10.27 -9.08
N GLN A 84 -4.70 10.61 -8.53
CA GLN A 84 -5.99 10.33 -9.17
C GLN A 84 -6.16 11.11 -10.48
N ALA A 85 -5.61 12.32 -10.57
CA ALA A 85 -5.65 13.15 -11.78
C ALA A 85 -4.97 12.46 -12.98
N PHE A 86 -3.99 11.60 -12.70
CA PHE A 86 -3.27 10.86 -13.73
C PHE A 86 -4.01 9.61 -14.19
N CYS A 87 -5.07 9.13 -13.53
CA CYS A 87 -5.80 7.95 -14.00
C CYS A 87 -6.41 8.17 -15.40
N ILE A 88 -6.20 7.21 -16.32
CA ILE A 88 -6.81 7.23 -17.64
C ILE A 88 -8.35 7.10 -17.51
N PRO A 89 -9.15 8.03 -18.05
CA PRO A 89 -10.62 7.95 -17.97
C PRO A 89 -11.17 6.62 -18.48
N GLY A 90 -12.11 6.02 -17.73
CA GLY A 90 -12.71 4.72 -18.09
C GLY A 90 -11.83 3.50 -17.82
N SER A 91 -10.58 3.68 -17.40
CA SER A 91 -9.73 2.58 -16.95
C SER A 91 -10.16 2.04 -15.59
N VAL A 92 -9.66 0.85 -15.25
CA VAL A 92 -9.84 0.24 -13.93
C VAL A 92 -9.33 1.14 -12.82
N ALA A 93 -8.20 1.83 -13.06
CA ALA A 93 -7.62 2.75 -12.09
C ALA A 93 -8.51 3.95 -11.79
N SER A 94 -9.17 4.49 -12.83
CA SER A 94 -10.11 5.59 -12.71
C SER A 94 -11.37 5.17 -11.95
N ASP A 95 -11.99 4.05 -12.35
CA ASP A 95 -13.22 3.51 -11.77
C ASP A 95 -13.04 3.19 -10.26
N ARG A 96 -11.95 2.51 -9.91
CA ARG A 96 -11.64 2.14 -8.52
C ARG A 96 -11.08 3.29 -7.68
N LYS A 97 -10.89 4.48 -8.28
CA LYS A 97 -10.30 5.65 -7.61
C LYS A 97 -8.94 5.32 -6.96
N VAL A 98 -8.07 4.64 -7.69
CA VAL A 98 -6.82 4.08 -7.15
C VAL A 98 -5.90 5.14 -6.55
N GLY A 99 -5.80 6.32 -7.17
CA GLY A 99 -4.99 7.42 -6.64
C GLY A 99 -5.48 7.92 -5.28
N LEU A 100 -6.80 8.10 -5.13
CA LEU A 100 -7.41 8.45 -3.84
C LEU A 100 -7.24 7.34 -2.80
N GLY A 101 -7.34 6.07 -3.23
CA GLY A 101 -7.08 4.91 -2.38
C GLY A 101 -5.68 4.91 -1.78
N HIS A 102 -4.64 5.21 -2.59
CA HIS A 102 -3.26 5.34 -2.10
C HIS A 102 -3.10 6.49 -1.11
N GLY A 103 -3.67 7.66 -1.41
CA GLY A 103 -3.65 8.81 -0.50
C GLY A 103 -4.31 8.50 0.84
N ASN A 104 -5.46 7.81 0.83
CA ASN A 104 -6.19 7.41 2.03
C ASN A 104 -5.41 6.38 2.86
N LEU A 105 -4.81 5.37 2.22
CA LEU A 105 -3.96 4.41 2.91
C LEU A 105 -2.79 5.12 3.60
N ALA A 106 -2.03 5.94 2.87
CA ALA A 106 -0.90 6.67 3.45
C ALA A 106 -1.34 7.62 4.58
N SER A 107 -2.49 8.28 4.44
CA SER A 107 -3.09 9.12 5.48
C SER A 107 -3.36 8.35 6.76
N MET A 108 -3.92 7.14 6.65
CA MET A 108 -4.15 6.27 7.81
C MET A 108 -2.85 5.84 8.48
N LEU A 109 -1.84 5.46 7.70
CA LEU A 109 -0.52 5.07 8.23
C LEU A 109 0.20 6.22 8.94
N LEU A 110 -0.11 7.46 8.58
CA LEU A 110 0.41 8.68 9.21
C LEU A 110 -0.44 9.15 10.41
N SER A 111 -1.67 8.65 10.58
CA SER A 111 -2.57 9.07 11.67
C SER A 111 -2.28 8.31 12.97
N GLU A 112 -2.32 9.01 14.10
CA GLU A 112 -2.19 8.40 15.45
C GLU A 112 -3.30 7.39 15.76
N ASP A 113 -4.43 7.44 15.04
CA ASP A 113 -5.54 6.51 15.20
C ASP A 113 -5.23 5.08 14.72
N THR A 114 -4.20 4.93 13.90
CA THR A 114 -3.74 3.63 13.40
C THR A 114 -2.60 3.13 14.27
N ASP A 115 -2.80 2.02 14.97
CA ASP A 115 -1.78 1.43 15.83
C ASP A 115 -0.99 0.32 15.13
N CYS A 116 -1.66 -0.51 14.33
CA CYS A 116 -1.06 -1.66 13.70
C CYS A 116 -1.39 -1.78 12.20
N PHE A 117 -0.34 -1.89 11.40
CA PHE A 117 -0.40 -2.15 9.98
C PHE A 117 0.09 -3.56 9.64
N ALA A 118 -0.73 -4.34 8.93
CA ALA A 118 -0.40 -5.71 8.54
C ALA A 118 -0.15 -5.85 7.04
N PHE A 119 0.99 -6.44 6.69
CA PHE A 119 1.20 -7.02 5.38
C PHE A 119 0.70 -8.46 5.38
N LEU A 120 -0.42 -8.70 4.70
CA LEU A 120 -0.88 -10.05 4.41
C LEU A 120 -0.12 -10.56 3.18
N ALA A 121 1.03 -11.15 3.46
CA ALA A 121 2.09 -11.47 2.51
C ALA A 121 1.91 -12.87 1.88
N GLY A 122 2.16 -12.97 0.58
CA GLY A 122 2.35 -14.23 -0.15
C GLY A 122 3.77 -14.78 -0.04
N HIS A 123 4.01 -16.02 -0.49
CA HIS A 123 5.32 -16.68 -0.38
C HIS A 123 6.44 -16.01 -1.21
N GLU A 124 6.07 -15.15 -2.16
CA GLU A 124 7.01 -14.38 -3.00
C GLU A 124 7.38 -13.02 -2.40
N SER A 125 6.91 -12.71 -1.19
CA SER A 125 6.88 -11.33 -0.66
C SER A 125 8.17 -10.84 0.00
N PHE A 126 9.36 -11.28 -0.47
CA PHE A 126 10.62 -10.68 -0.03
C PHE A 126 10.62 -9.14 -0.19
N ALA A 127 9.98 -8.64 -1.25
CA ALA A 127 9.81 -7.21 -1.50
C ALA A 127 8.88 -6.49 -0.50
N ALA A 128 7.98 -7.20 0.18
CA ALA A 128 7.11 -6.59 1.20
C ALA A 128 7.88 -6.21 2.47
N ALA A 129 8.98 -6.91 2.77
CA ALA A 129 9.80 -6.66 3.94
C ALA A 129 10.51 -5.30 3.90
N GLU A 130 11.18 -4.97 2.79
CA GLU A 130 11.87 -3.67 2.63
C GLU A 130 10.86 -2.51 2.58
N GLY A 131 9.71 -2.71 1.92
CA GLY A 131 8.61 -1.73 1.92
C GLY A 131 8.06 -1.46 3.32
N ALA A 132 7.86 -2.50 4.13
CA ALA A 132 7.39 -2.40 5.50
C ALA A 132 8.28 -1.51 6.38
N ILE A 133 9.60 -1.72 6.30
CA ILE A 133 10.59 -0.93 7.05
C ILE A 133 10.56 0.54 6.59
N GLY A 134 10.59 0.78 5.28
CA GLY A 134 10.60 2.13 4.72
C GLY A 134 9.37 2.94 5.11
N ILE A 135 8.19 2.30 5.08
CA ILE A 135 6.92 2.91 5.50
C ILE A 135 6.96 3.23 7.00
N ALA A 136 7.30 2.27 7.85
CA ALA A 136 7.36 2.47 9.29
C ALA A 136 8.33 3.59 9.67
N ASN A 137 9.55 3.56 9.13
CA ASN A 137 10.58 4.56 9.43
C ASN A 137 10.17 5.97 9.00
N ASN A 138 9.52 6.12 7.85
CA ASN A 138 9.06 7.44 7.40
C ASN A 138 7.83 7.91 8.17
N ALA A 139 6.83 7.06 8.39
CA ALA A 139 5.65 7.41 9.17
C ALA A 139 6.04 7.83 10.60
N ASN A 140 6.96 7.12 11.23
CA ASN A 140 7.41 7.39 12.60
C ASN A 140 8.22 8.69 12.75
N LYS A 141 8.59 9.38 11.65
CA LYS A 141 9.22 10.72 11.73
C LYS A 141 8.26 11.81 12.18
N VAL A 142 6.95 11.58 12.06
CA VAL A 142 5.91 12.57 12.39
C VAL A 142 4.92 12.05 13.44
N ARG A 143 4.98 10.75 13.77
CA ARG A 143 4.12 10.14 14.76
C ARG A 143 4.73 10.23 16.16
N LYS A 144 3.86 10.34 17.17
CA LYS A 144 4.19 10.22 18.60
C LYS A 144 4.28 8.76 18.99
N LYS A 145 3.31 7.95 18.59
CA LYS A 145 3.33 6.49 18.81
C LYS A 145 3.86 5.79 17.56
N PRO A 146 4.98 5.05 17.65
CA PRO A 146 5.50 4.30 16.51
C PRO A 146 4.46 3.33 15.96
N LEU A 147 4.24 3.37 14.65
CA LEU A 147 3.38 2.44 13.93
C LEU A 147 3.95 1.02 14.09
N ARG A 148 3.14 0.10 14.60
CA ARG A 148 3.51 -1.32 14.64
C ARG A 148 3.26 -1.93 13.27
N VAL A 149 4.22 -2.72 12.80
CA VAL A 149 4.11 -3.39 11.51
C VAL A 149 4.28 -4.88 11.70
N ILE A 150 3.35 -5.65 11.14
CA ILE A 150 3.39 -7.11 11.16
C ILE A 150 3.33 -7.70 9.76
N LEU A 151 3.90 -8.88 9.61
CA LEU A 151 3.68 -9.76 8.46
C LEU A 151 2.84 -10.96 8.92
N ASN A 152 1.85 -11.32 8.11
CA ASN A 152 0.98 -12.48 8.31
C ASN A 152 0.64 -13.10 6.94
N GLY A 153 0.07 -14.31 6.88
CA GLY A 153 -0.30 -14.99 5.63
C GLY A 153 0.82 -15.84 4.99
N LEU A 154 1.93 -16.01 5.70
CA LEU A 154 3.05 -16.89 5.34
C LEU A 154 2.88 -18.26 6.01
N GLY A 155 3.39 -19.34 5.41
CA GLY A 155 3.55 -20.59 6.15
C GLY A 155 4.62 -20.44 7.24
N LYS A 156 4.58 -21.27 8.30
CA LYS A 156 5.48 -21.14 9.46
C LYS A 156 6.97 -21.19 9.10
N ASP A 157 7.37 -22.07 8.18
CA ASP A 157 8.75 -22.15 7.70
C ASP A 157 9.16 -20.92 6.89
N ALA A 158 8.29 -20.46 5.99
CA ALA A 158 8.53 -19.27 5.19
C ALA A 158 8.67 -18.03 6.08
N ALA A 159 7.81 -17.88 7.10
CA ALA A 159 7.90 -16.80 8.07
C ALA A 159 9.24 -16.81 8.81
N LYS A 160 9.72 -17.98 9.27
CA LYS A 160 11.02 -18.10 9.95
C LYS A 160 12.19 -17.69 9.05
N ILE A 161 12.19 -18.16 7.79
CA ILE A 161 13.23 -17.84 6.80
C ILE A 161 13.22 -16.34 6.46
N ILE A 162 12.05 -15.78 6.13
CA ILE A 162 11.90 -14.36 5.81
C ILE A 162 12.33 -13.50 6.99
N SER A 163 11.95 -13.89 8.21
CA SER A 163 12.36 -13.16 9.41
C SER A 163 13.86 -13.13 9.58
N ARG A 164 14.51 -14.29 9.43
CA ARG A 164 15.97 -14.40 9.56
C ARG A 164 16.72 -13.59 8.52
N ILE A 165 16.30 -13.67 7.25
CA ILE A 165 16.95 -12.96 6.15
C ILE A 165 16.83 -11.44 6.32
N ASN A 166 15.66 -10.96 6.75
CA ASN A 166 15.40 -9.52 6.87
C ASN A 166 15.75 -8.95 8.24
N GLY A 167 16.09 -9.77 9.23
CA GLY A 167 16.35 -9.34 10.61
C GLY A 167 15.09 -8.98 11.39
N PHE A 168 13.93 -9.52 11.03
CA PHE A 168 12.67 -9.29 11.74
C PHE A 168 12.59 -10.14 13.01
N THR A 169 11.59 -9.84 13.85
CA THR A 169 11.23 -10.73 14.96
C THR A 169 10.29 -11.81 14.45
N TYR A 170 10.75 -13.06 14.43
CA TYR A 170 9.90 -14.20 14.16
C TYR A 170 9.01 -14.48 15.37
N VAL A 171 7.70 -14.59 15.15
CA VAL A 171 6.74 -14.94 16.19
C VAL A 171 6.07 -16.25 15.82
N GLN A 172 6.43 -17.31 16.52
CA GLN A 172 5.86 -18.63 16.31
C GLN A 172 4.57 -18.76 17.11
N THR A 173 3.51 -19.20 16.44
CA THR A 173 2.21 -19.45 17.07
C THR A 173 1.83 -20.92 17.08
N LYS A 174 1.03 -21.28 18.08
CA LYS A 174 0.28 -22.52 18.15
C LYS A 174 -1.19 -22.18 18.32
N PHE A 175 -1.99 -22.52 17.33
CA PHE A 175 -3.43 -22.34 17.34
C PHE A 175 -4.13 -23.60 17.86
N ASP A 176 -5.00 -23.44 18.87
CA ASP A 176 -5.83 -24.51 19.36
C ASP A 176 -7.15 -24.55 18.56
N TYR A 177 -7.31 -25.59 17.74
CA TYR A 177 -8.47 -25.75 16.87
C TYR A 177 -9.78 -26.01 17.60
N TYR A 178 -9.71 -26.57 18.82
CA TYR A 178 -10.87 -26.87 19.64
C TYR A 178 -11.41 -25.62 20.31
N THR A 179 -10.54 -24.77 20.84
CA THR A 179 -10.93 -23.55 21.58
C THR A 179 -10.92 -22.28 20.73
N GLY A 180 -10.17 -22.26 19.63
CA GLY A 180 -9.89 -21.06 18.83
C GLY A 180 -8.85 -20.13 19.45
N GLU A 181 -8.13 -20.58 20.49
CA GLU A 181 -7.13 -19.77 21.18
C GLU A 181 -5.78 -19.77 20.42
N LEU A 182 -5.20 -18.57 20.23
CA LEU A 182 -3.85 -18.41 19.67
C LEU A 182 -2.82 -18.24 20.80
N LYS A 183 -1.77 -19.07 20.82
CA LYS A 183 -0.66 -18.95 21.76
C LYS A 183 0.64 -18.62 21.04
N ILE A 184 1.37 -17.64 21.54
CA ILE A 184 2.76 -17.42 21.14
C ILE A 184 3.62 -18.43 21.88
N VAL A 185 4.40 -19.23 21.14
CA VAL A 185 5.26 -20.27 21.70
C VAL A 185 6.74 -19.93 21.62
N GLU A 186 7.13 -19.03 20.72
CA GLU A 186 8.51 -18.58 20.54
C GLU A 186 8.54 -17.19 19.92
N GLU A 187 9.45 -16.33 20.39
CA GLU A 187 9.78 -15.05 19.76
C GLU A 187 11.29 -14.94 19.59
N ILE A 188 11.77 -14.81 18.34
CA ILE A 188 13.19 -14.69 18.03
C ILE A 188 13.45 -13.39 17.27
N PRO A 189 14.09 -12.38 17.89
CA PRO A 189 14.62 -11.23 17.17
C PRO A 189 15.89 -11.62 16.42
N TYR A 190 15.90 -11.51 15.08
CA TYR A 190 17.09 -11.81 14.27
C TYR A 190 18.01 -10.60 14.01
N SER A 191 17.69 -9.43 14.56
CA SER A 191 18.56 -8.25 14.50
C SER A 191 18.36 -7.31 15.70
N ASP A 192 19.30 -6.42 15.90
CA ASP A 192 19.21 -5.32 16.86
C ASP A 192 18.88 -4.03 16.10
N GLY A 193 17.69 -3.45 16.33
CA GLY A 193 17.31 -2.15 15.76
C GLY A 193 15.88 -2.07 15.23
N ALA A 194 15.66 -1.21 14.22
CA ALA A 194 14.33 -0.96 13.66
C ALA A 194 13.73 -2.20 12.97
N ARG A 195 14.58 -3.05 12.37
CA ARG A 195 14.13 -4.25 11.65
C ARG A 195 13.45 -5.26 12.59
N SER A 196 13.99 -5.48 13.79
CA SER A 196 13.35 -6.36 14.78
C SER A 196 12.08 -5.81 15.40
N LYS A 197 11.69 -4.56 15.11
CA LYS A 197 10.36 -4.03 15.48
C LYS A 197 9.24 -4.55 14.57
N VAL A 198 9.59 -5.10 13.41
CA VAL A 198 8.63 -5.77 12.55
C VAL A 198 8.45 -7.21 13.05
N ARG A 199 7.21 -7.57 13.38
CA ARG A 199 6.87 -8.94 13.82
C ARG A 199 6.39 -9.76 12.63
N CYS A 200 6.95 -10.93 12.41
CA CYS A 200 6.60 -11.78 11.28
C CYS A 200 6.03 -13.10 11.79
N TYR A 201 4.75 -13.28 11.51
CA TYR A 201 3.98 -14.47 11.85
C TYR A 201 3.91 -15.44 10.68
N GLY A 202 3.88 -16.73 11.01
CA GLY A 202 3.46 -17.77 10.08
C GLY A 202 2.19 -18.45 10.59
N ALA A 203 1.28 -18.77 9.68
CA ALA A 203 0.02 -19.43 9.97
C ALA A 203 -0.11 -20.71 9.12
N ASP A 204 -0.66 -21.76 9.72
CA ASP A 204 -0.93 -23.02 9.02
C ASP A 204 -2.21 -22.94 8.18
N ASP A 205 -3.15 -22.06 8.56
CA ASP A 205 -4.39 -21.82 7.83
C ASP A 205 -5.02 -20.43 8.08
N VAL A 206 -6.19 -20.21 7.50
CA VAL A 206 -6.97 -18.97 7.60
C VAL A 206 -7.41 -18.67 9.04
N ARG A 207 -7.81 -19.67 9.84
CA ARG A 207 -8.30 -19.45 11.21
C ARG A 207 -7.18 -18.95 12.09
N GLU A 208 -6.00 -19.57 12.02
CA GLU A 208 -4.82 -19.08 12.73
C GLU A 208 -4.41 -17.68 12.25
N GLY A 209 -4.44 -17.44 10.93
CA GLY A 209 -4.17 -16.13 10.34
C GLY A 209 -5.11 -15.04 10.85
N VAL A 210 -6.42 -15.31 10.95
CA VAL A 210 -7.41 -14.38 11.52
C VAL A 210 -7.19 -14.16 13.00
N ALA A 211 -6.86 -15.21 13.75
CA ALA A 211 -6.56 -15.09 15.18
C ALA A 211 -5.32 -14.22 15.43
N ILE A 212 -4.30 -14.29 14.57
CA ILE A 212 -3.14 -13.37 14.61
C ILE A 212 -3.58 -11.91 14.40
N MET A 213 -4.47 -11.65 13.44
CA MET A 213 -4.99 -10.29 13.19
C MET A 213 -5.74 -9.74 14.40
N HIS A 214 -6.51 -10.57 15.11
CA HIS A 214 -7.16 -10.19 16.37
C HIS A 214 -6.16 -9.98 17.51
N HIS A 215 -5.19 -10.88 17.67
CA HIS A 215 -4.16 -10.78 18.68
C HIS A 215 -3.39 -9.47 18.59
N GLU A 216 -3.04 -9.07 17.36
CA GLU A 216 -2.32 -7.83 17.12
C GLU A 216 -3.22 -6.59 17.05
N ASN A 217 -4.55 -6.77 17.09
CA ASN A 217 -5.55 -5.73 16.92
C ASN A 217 -5.26 -4.85 15.69
N VAL A 218 -5.16 -5.48 14.52
CA VAL A 218 -4.81 -4.81 13.26
C VAL A 218 -5.85 -3.79 12.84
N ASP A 219 -5.42 -2.57 12.53
CA ASP A 219 -6.29 -1.48 12.10
C ASP A 219 -6.30 -1.32 10.57
N VAL A 220 -5.15 -1.55 9.94
CA VAL A 220 -4.97 -1.41 8.49
C VAL A 220 -4.25 -2.63 7.95
N SER A 221 -4.63 -3.12 6.78
CA SER A 221 -3.85 -4.14 6.07
C SER A 221 -3.75 -3.89 4.58
N ILE A 222 -2.74 -4.51 3.98
CA ILE A 222 -2.64 -4.69 2.53
C ILE A 222 -2.46 -6.18 2.22
N THR A 223 -3.31 -6.72 1.36
CA THR A 223 -3.15 -8.07 0.82
C THR A 223 -2.29 -8.02 -0.43
N GLY A 224 -1.24 -8.84 -0.47
CA GLY A 224 -0.46 -9.06 -1.68
C GLY A 224 -1.05 -10.19 -2.52
N ASN A 225 -0.86 -10.11 -3.84
CA ASN A 225 -1.16 -11.23 -4.74
C ASN A 225 -0.27 -12.45 -4.44
N SER A 226 -0.88 -13.63 -4.51
CA SER A 226 -0.21 -14.93 -4.44
C SER A 226 -0.51 -15.71 -5.71
N THR A 227 0.50 -16.38 -6.26
CA THR A 227 0.37 -17.35 -7.37
C THR A 227 -0.51 -18.56 -7.01
N ASN A 228 -0.81 -18.76 -5.73
CA ASN A 228 -1.78 -19.72 -5.25
C ASN A 228 -2.90 -19.01 -4.48
N PRO A 229 -4.14 -18.93 -5.02
CA PRO A 229 -5.27 -18.23 -4.41
C PRO A 229 -6.00 -19.07 -3.36
N THR A 230 -5.61 -20.34 -3.18
CA THR A 230 -5.97 -21.11 -1.98
C THR A 230 -5.22 -20.63 -0.74
N ARG A 231 -4.24 -19.72 -0.92
CA ARG A 231 -3.49 -19.13 0.20
C ARG A 231 -4.30 -18.06 0.94
N PHE A 232 -3.90 -17.87 2.19
CA PHE A 232 -4.71 -17.34 3.25
C PHE A 232 -4.98 -15.83 3.19
N GLN A 233 -4.30 -15.04 2.35
CA GLN A 233 -4.29 -13.57 2.48
C GLN A 233 -5.68 -12.94 2.35
N HIS A 234 -6.36 -13.19 1.22
CA HIS A 234 -7.70 -12.65 0.98
C HIS A 234 -8.76 -13.25 1.92
N PRO A 235 -8.81 -14.58 2.15
CA PRO A 235 -9.70 -15.15 3.16
C PRO A 235 -9.47 -14.60 4.57
N VAL A 236 -8.22 -14.40 5.00
CA VAL A 236 -7.90 -13.81 6.31
C VAL A 236 -8.40 -12.36 6.37
N ALA A 237 -8.11 -11.55 5.35
CA ALA A 237 -8.58 -10.16 5.32
C ALA A 237 -10.12 -10.07 5.33
N GLY A 238 -10.79 -10.89 4.53
CA GLY A 238 -12.25 -10.92 4.42
C GLY A 238 -12.94 -11.38 5.69
N THR A 239 -12.50 -12.49 6.27
CA THR A 239 -13.03 -12.99 7.54
C THR A 239 -12.78 -11.99 8.67
N TYR A 240 -11.55 -11.46 8.78
CA TYR A 240 -11.23 -10.47 9.80
C TYR A 240 -12.05 -9.19 9.65
N LYS A 241 -12.28 -8.70 8.42
CA LYS A 241 -13.15 -7.55 8.15
C LYS A 241 -14.57 -7.79 8.64
N LYS A 242 -15.16 -8.95 8.33
CA LYS A 242 -16.49 -9.34 8.80
C LYS A 242 -16.56 -9.32 10.33
N GLU A 243 -15.62 -9.99 10.99
CA GLU A 243 -15.60 -10.08 12.46
C GLU A 243 -15.38 -8.72 13.13
N ARG A 244 -14.52 -7.86 12.56
CA ARG A 244 -14.34 -6.48 13.05
C ARG A 244 -15.63 -5.65 12.94
N ILE A 245 -16.37 -5.77 11.84
CA ILE A 245 -17.67 -5.11 11.66
C ILE A 245 -18.67 -5.60 12.70
N GLU A 246 -18.77 -6.91 12.93
CA GLU A 246 -19.65 -7.51 13.94
C GLU A 246 -19.31 -7.03 15.36
N LEU A 247 -18.02 -6.74 15.62
CA LEU A 247 -17.53 -6.16 16.87
C LEU A 247 -17.62 -4.63 16.94
N ASN A 248 -18.18 -3.97 15.91
CA ASN A 248 -18.20 -2.51 15.76
C ASN A 248 -16.81 -1.86 15.86
N LYS A 249 -15.78 -2.56 15.36
CA LYS A 249 -14.41 -2.05 15.33
C LYS A 249 -14.01 -1.69 13.89
N PRO A 250 -13.36 -0.53 13.67
CA PRO A 250 -12.89 -0.15 12.35
C PRO A 250 -11.77 -1.09 11.90
N TYR A 251 -11.68 -1.31 10.60
CA TYR A 251 -10.55 -1.98 9.95
C TYR A 251 -10.54 -1.53 8.48
N PHE A 252 -9.41 -1.03 8.01
CA PHE A 252 -9.22 -0.62 6.62
C PHE A 252 -8.43 -1.69 5.86
N SER A 253 -9.06 -2.31 4.87
CA SER A 253 -8.47 -3.39 4.11
C SER A 253 -8.16 -2.93 2.70
N VAL A 254 -6.92 -3.13 2.29
CA VAL A 254 -6.48 -2.83 0.93
C VAL A 254 -6.21 -4.13 0.19
N ALA A 255 -6.78 -4.26 -1.00
CA ALA A 255 -6.48 -5.37 -1.90
C ALA A 255 -5.51 -4.90 -3.00
N SER A 256 -4.24 -5.32 -2.92
CA SER A 256 -3.27 -5.06 -3.99
C SER A 256 -3.22 -6.25 -4.94
N GLY A 257 -3.82 -6.14 -6.13
CA GLY A 257 -3.71 -7.26 -7.07
C GLY A 257 -4.70 -7.46 -8.21
N GLY A 258 -5.29 -6.44 -8.80
CA GLY A 258 -6.30 -6.63 -9.87
C GLY A 258 -5.77 -6.97 -11.28
N GLY A 259 -4.47 -7.19 -11.48
CA GLY A 259 -3.88 -7.20 -12.83
C GLY A 259 -3.54 -8.57 -13.41
N THR A 260 -4.35 -9.02 -14.37
CA THR A 260 -4.18 -10.18 -15.29
C THR A 260 -4.39 -11.56 -14.67
N GLY A 261 -5.21 -12.39 -15.32
CA GLY A 261 -5.64 -13.74 -14.93
C GLY A 261 -4.56 -14.82 -14.78
N ARG A 262 -3.41 -14.47 -14.16
CA ARG A 262 -2.29 -15.38 -13.90
C ARG A 262 -2.46 -16.22 -12.65
N THR A 263 -3.39 -15.89 -11.76
CA THR A 263 -3.48 -16.49 -10.42
C THR A 263 -4.31 -17.78 -10.34
N LEU A 264 -4.86 -18.31 -11.45
CA LEU A 264 -5.44 -19.67 -11.45
C LEU A 264 -5.12 -20.50 -12.69
N HIS A 265 -5.11 -19.91 -13.89
CA HIS A 265 -4.61 -20.51 -15.12
C HIS A 265 -4.85 -19.50 -16.27
N PRO A 266 -3.82 -18.90 -16.88
CA PRO A 266 -4.00 -18.08 -18.08
C PRO A 266 -4.13 -18.90 -19.37
N ASP A 267 -3.86 -20.22 -19.34
CA ASP A 267 -3.80 -21.03 -20.58
C ASP A 267 -5.15 -21.51 -21.15
N ASN A 268 -6.30 -21.21 -20.52
CA ASN A 268 -7.60 -21.46 -21.15
C ASN A 268 -8.09 -20.21 -21.88
N MET A 269 -7.70 -20.14 -23.15
CA MET A 269 -7.93 -19.14 -24.19
C MET A 269 -9.42 -18.84 -24.52
N ALA A 270 -10.25 -18.53 -23.53
CA ALA A 270 -11.66 -18.15 -23.76
C ALA A 270 -12.20 -17.06 -22.82
N ALA A 271 -11.49 -16.71 -21.74
CA ALA A 271 -11.93 -15.68 -20.83
C ALA A 271 -11.44 -14.31 -21.34
N GLY A 272 -12.37 -13.43 -21.72
CA GLY A 272 -12.05 -12.10 -22.25
C GLY A 272 -11.25 -11.22 -21.28
N PRO A 273 -10.85 -9.99 -21.67
CA PRO A 273 -10.06 -9.06 -20.84
C PRO A 273 -10.72 -8.69 -19.49
N ALA A 274 -12.01 -8.99 -19.32
CA ALA A 274 -12.74 -8.89 -18.06
C ALA A 274 -12.59 -10.11 -17.12
N SER A 275 -11.74 -11.11 -17.47
CA SER A 275 -11.39 -12.24 -16.62
C SER A 275 -10.42 -11.81 -15.51
N TYR A 276 -10.93 -10.94 -14.65
CA TYR A 276 -10.32 -10.67 -13.37
C TYR A 276 -10.44 -11.96 -12.55
N GLY A 277 -9.31 -12.62 -12.29
CA GLY A 277 -9.27 -13.91 -11.62
C GLY A 277 -9.86 -13.87 -10.20
N MET A 278 -10.01 -15.03 -9.58
CA MET A 278 -10.59 -15.18 -8.23
C MET A 278 -10.02 -14.22 -7.18
N THR A 279 -8.74 -13.86 -7.26
CA THR A 279 -8.09 -12.92 -6.33
C THR A 279 -8.64 -11.49 -6.43
N ASP A 280 -8.94 -11.01 -7.65
CA ASP A 280 -9.54 -9.70 -7.84
C ASP A 280 -10.98 -9.66 -7.31
N THR A 281 -11.75 -10.73 -7.57
CA THR A 281 -13.12 -10.89 -7.03
C THR A 281 -13.11 -10.91 -5.51
N MET A 282 -12.22 -11.70 -4.88
CA MET A 282 -12.10 -11.72 -3.43
C MET A 282 -11.69 -10.35 -2.88
N GLY A 283 -10.77 -9.63 -3.54
CA GLY A 283 -10.41 -8.26 -3.18
C GLY A 283 -11.61 -7.33 -3.12
N ARG A 284 -12.51 -7.38 -4.10
CA ARG A 284 -13.74 -6.57 -4.13
C ARG A 284 -14.70 -6.89 -2.98
N MET A 285 -14.66 -8.11 -2.43
CA MET A 285 -15.56 -8.51 -1.35
C MET A 285 -15.18 -7.91 0.01
N HIS A 286 -13.90 -7.59 0.24
CA HIS A 286 -13.43 -7.15 1.56
C HIS A 286 -12.77 -5.78 1.59
N SER A 287 -12.25 -5.29 0.45
CA SER A 287 -11.40 -4.11 0.44
C SER A 287 -12.19 -2.80 0.48
N ASP A 288 -11.65 -1.83 1.22
CA ASP A 288 -12.06 -0.43 1.18
C ASP A 288 -11.34 0.34 0.07
N ALA A 289 -10.15 -0.15 -0.33
CA ALA A 289 -9.42 0.31 -1.49
C ALA A 289 -8.83 -0.87 -2.26
N GLN A 290 -9.02 -0.89 -3.58
CA GLN A 290 -8.48 -1.93 -4.44
C GLN A 290 -7.53 -1.32 -5.46
N PHE A 291 -6.26 -1.71 -5.39
CA PHE A 291 -5.22 -1.16 -6.24
C PHE A 291 -5.13 -1.86 -7.60
N ALA A 292 -4.61 -1.11 -8.56
CA ALA A 292 -4.37 -1.57 -9.92
C ALA A 292 -3.08 -2.40 -10.00
N GLY A 293 -3.10 -3.49 -10.77
CA GLY A 293 -1.86 -4.18 -11.18
C GLY A 293 -1.12 -4.95 -10.09
N SER A 294 0.16 -5.24 -10.37
CA SER A 294 1.08 -5.96 -9.48
C SER A 294 1.71 -5.01 -8.45
N SER A 295 2.04 -5.54 -7.27
CA SER A 295 2.61 -4.76 -6.16
C SER A 295 3.98 -4.14 -6.45
N SER A 296 4.72 -4.59 -7.47
CA SER A 296 6.13 -4.22 -7.68
C SER A 296 6.52 -3.83 -9.12
N VAL A 297 5.68 -4.09 -10.13
CA VAL A 297 6.05 -3.92 -11.55
C VAL A 297 5.32 -2.72 -12.17
N PRO A 298 6.02 -1.60 -12.47
CA PRO A 298 5.44 -0.39 -13.06
C PRO A 298 4.52 -0.65 -14.27
N ALA A 299 4.99 -1.46 -15.23
CA ALA A 299 4.24 -1.76 -16.45
C ALA A 299 2.87 -2.41 -16.18
N HIS A 300 2.75 -3.26 -15.14
CA HIS A 300 1.46 -3.88 -14.81
C HIS A 300 0.46 -2.87 -14.24
N VAL A 301 0.94 -1.80 -13.62
CA VAL A 301 0.10 -0.74 -13.07
C VAL A 301 -0.30 0.25 -14.18
N GLU A 302 0.64 0.56 -15.08
CA GLU A 302 0.40 1.36 -16.28
C GLU A 302 -0.64 0.71 -17.21
N MET A 303 -0.54 -0.59 -17.45
CA MET A 303 -1.52 -1.35 -18.26
C MET A 303 -2.95 -1.28 -17.74
N MET A 304 -3.14 -0.93 -16.46
CA MET A 304 -4.45 -0.77 -15.82
C MET A 304 -4.96 0.68 -15.88
N GLY A 305 -4.24 1.55 -16.58
CA GLY A 305 -4.53 2.98 -16.74
C GLY A 305 -4.21 3.84 -15.53
N PHE A 306 -3.31 3.38 -14.65
CA PHE A 306 -2.77 4.19 -13.55
C PHE A 306 -1.36 4.69 -13.88
N ILE A 307 -0.56 5.15 -12.90
CA ILE A 307 0.82 5.59 -13.13
C ILE A 307 1.82 4.42 -13.12
N GLY A 308 2.94 4.55 -13.82
CA GLY A 308 3.97 3.51 -13.87
C GLY A 308 4.82 3.42 -12.60
N MET A 309 4.25 2.95 -11.49
CA MET A 309 4.95 2.65 -10.23
C MET A 309 4.26 1.48 -9.52
N GLY A 310 5.01 0.63 -8.81
CA GLY A 310 4.43 -0.51 -8.07
C GLY A 310 3.63 -0.06 -6.84
N ASN A 311 2.59 -0.82 -6.45
CA ASN A 311 1.73 -0.43 -5.32
C ASN A 311 2.46 -0.25 -3.98
N ASN A 312 3.35 -1.17 -3.61
CA ASN A 312 4.10 -1.03 -2.35
C ASN A 312 5.05 0.19 -2.38
N PRO A 313 5.85 0.39 -3.45
CA PRO A 313 6.59 1.63 -3.66
C PRO A 313 5.72 2.89 -3.56
N MET A 314 4.51 2.90 -4.14
CA MET A 314 3.62 4.07 -4.08
C MET A 314 3.22 4.44 -2.65
N VAL A 315 2.94 3.45 -1.79
CA VAL A 315 2.67 3.73 -0.36
C VAL A 315 3.89 4.38 0.30
N GLY A 316 5.09 3.84 0.04
CA GLY A 316 6.35 4.39 0.56
C GLY A 316 6.63 5.82 0.10
N ALA A 317 6.44 6.09 -1.20
CA ALA A 317 6.62 7.41 -1.80
C ALA A 317 5.60 8.41 -1.23
N THR A 318 4.33 8.04 -1.18
CA THR A 318 3.25 8.89 -0.62
C THR A 318 3.55 9.27 0.82
N VAL A 319 3.91 8.31 1.69
CA VAL A 319 4.28 8.57 3.09
C VAL A 319 5.50 9.49 3.19
N SER A 320 6.54 9.23 2.40
CA SER A 320 7.79 10.00 2.45
C SER A 320 7.60 11.45 2.00
N ILE A 321 6.88 11.66 0.89
CA ILE A 321 6.62 13.00 0.34
C ILE A 321 5.65 13.77 1.24
N ALA A 322 4.62 13.12 1.78
CA ALA A 322 3.70 13.75 2.74
C ALA A 322 4.42 14.27 3.99
N VAL A 323 5.37 13.48 4.51
CA VAL A 323 6.23 13.90 5.63
C VAL A 323 7.13 15.07 5.23
N ALA A 324 7.70 15.07 4.02
CA ALA A 324 8.52 16.18 3.53
C ALA A 324 7.72 17.49 3.39
N VAL A 325 6.51 17.42 2.83
CA VAL A 325 5.57 18.55 2.72
C VAL A 325 5.24 19.11 4.10
N SER A 326 4.77 18.25 5.01
CA SER A 326 4.45 18.67 6.38
C SER A 326 5.66 19.32 7.07
N LYS A 327 6.85 18.74 6.97
CA LYS A 327 8.07 19.34 7.53
C LYS A 327 8.41 20.69 6.91
N SER A 328 8.24 20.86 5.60
CA SER A 328 8.54 22.14 4.94
C SER A 328 7.60 23.25 5.41
N LEU A 329 6.31 22.96 5.56
CA LEU A 329 5.31 23.93 6.03
C LEU A 329 5.46 24.29 7.51
N ASN A 330 6.06 23.42 8.33
CA ASN A 330 6.29 23.65 9.76
C ASN A 330 7.68 24.24 10.10
N LYS A 331 8.46 24.67 9.09
CA LYS A 331 9.71 25.42 9.31
C LYS A 331 9.41 26.88 9.60
#